data_AF-A0ABD3JTI8-F1
#
_entry.id   AF-A0ABD3JTI8-F1
#
_cell.length_a   1.000
_cell.length_b   1.000
_cell.length_c   1.000
_cell.angle_alpha   90.00
_cell.angle_beta   90.00
_cell.angle_gamma   90.00
#
_symmetry.space_group_name_H-M   'P 1'
#
loop_
_entity.id
_entity.type
_entity.pdbx_description
1 polymer ?
#
loop_
_entity_poly.entity_id
_entity_poly.type
_entity_poly.pdbx_seq_one_letter_code
_entity_poly.pdbx_strand_id
1 'polypeptide(L)'
;MIKENDESPQPLFNDMVRFPNLEKLYIRGVQCKELWNNQISDDSFCKLESLILKDCDNLQHIALSHMWKRLQDCLETLEVKSCYSIKIIYESDGTVAKSSNLRTLDLRDLDNLRHIWRYDNLPNIPFPNLRYIKAVRCSRLDMLFATFMAKFLEQIEKLAVGSCEDMELIVGHEECEEVTGNTITFFGLTTLRLYNLPKFKSFLPEKYSTEFPSLDDSSKIEPDQGNQSAEESEGETERLDREIEEADCESEVESEGQSEGE
;
A
#
# COMPACT_ATOMS: atom_id res chain seq x y z
N MET A 1 -21.74 34.70 20.02
CA MET A 1 -20.58 33.81 19.94
C MET A 1 -21.10 32.47 19.47
N ILE A 2 -20.87 32.16 18.20
CA ILE A 2 -21.18 30.86 17.60
C ILE A 2 -20.25 29.87 18.31
N LYS A 3 -20.83 28.85 18.94
CA LYS A 3 -20.05 27.69 19.38
C LYS A 3 -19.52 27.06 18.10
N GLU A 4 -18.22 27.17 17.86
CA GLU A 4 -17.55 26.28 16.93
C GLU A 4 -17.86 24.86 17.40
N ASN A 5 -18.64 24.15 16.59
CA ASN A 5 -18.90 22.74 16.76
C ASN A 5 -17.55 22.07 16.44
N ASP A 6 -16.76 21.79 17.48
CA ASP A 6 -15.59 20.93 17.41
C ASP A 6 -16.08 19.48 17.18
N GLU A 7 -16.69 19.25 16.02
CA GLU A 7 -16.92 17.91 15.49
C GLU A 7 -15.58 17.40 14.98
N SER A 8 -14.75 16.96 15.92
CA SER A 8 -13.70 16.00 15.56
C SER A 8 -14.41 14.82 14.88
N PRO A 9 -14.06 14.48 13.63
CA PRO A 9 -14.75 13.41 12.92
C PRO A 9 -14.50 12.10 13.66
N GLN A 10 -15.58 11.44 14.03
CA GLN A 10 -15.49 10.18 14.75
C GLN A 10 -14.86 9.11 13.86
N PRO A 11 -14.01 8.22 14.43
CA PRO A 11 -13.47 7.10 13.70
C PRO A 11 -14.59 6.16 13.24
N LEU A 12 -14.41 5.52 12.08
CA LEU A 12 -15.43 4.64 11.48
C LEU A 12 -15.80 3.45 12.40
N PHE A 13 -14.78 2.82 12.99
CA PHE A 13 -14.94 1.72 13.94
C PHE A 13 -14.60 2.19 15.35
N ASN A 14 -15.53 1.93 16.27
CA ASN A 14 -15.40 2.27 17.68
C ASN A 14 -15.57 1.06 18.62
N ASP A 15 -15.63 1.32 19.92
CA ASP A 15 -15.76 0.31 20.98
C ASP A 15 -17.14 -0.36 21.03
N MET A 16 -18.13 0.17 20.31
CA MET A 16 -19.49 -0.39 20.26
C MET A 16 -19.62 -1.55 19.27
N VAL A 17 -18.64 -1.77 18.39
CA VAL A 17 -18.65 -2.85 17.40
C VAL A 17 -17.68 -3.96 17.76
N ARG A 18 -18.05 -5.22 17.45
CA ARG A 18 -17.19 -6.38 17.67
C ARG A 18 -17.19 -7.28 16.42
N PHE A 19 -16.01 -7.45 15.83
CA PHE A 19 -15.82 -8.21 14.58
C PHE A 19 -14.72 -9.26 14.73
N PRO A 20 -14.92 -10.32 15.54
CA PRO A 20 -13.86 -11.29 15.85
C PRO A 20 -13.56 -12.29 14.74
N ASN A 21 -14.42 -12.38 13.73
CA ASN A 21 -14.26 -13.32 12.61
C ASN A 21 -14.18 -12.61 11.24
N LEU A 22 -14.00 -11.28 11.21
CA LEU A 22 -13.93 -10.57 9.95
C LEU A 22 -12.58 -10.83 9.28
N GLU A 23 -12.62 -11.46 8.11
CA GLU A 23 -11.44 -11.85 7.32
C GLU A 23 -11.13 -10.85 6.20
N LYS A 24 -12.16 -10.21 5.64
CA LYS A 24 -12.02 -9.26 4.54
C LYS A 24 -12.80 -7.99 4.88
N LEU A 25 -12.15 -6.85 4.74
CA LEU A 25 -12.75 -5.54 4.96
C LEU A 25 -12.54 -4.68 3.72
N TYR A 26 -13.65 -4.34 3.07
CA TYR A 26 -13.70 -3.44 1.92
C TYR A 26 -14.41 -2.15 2.31
N ILE A 27 -13.77 -1.01 2.06
CA ILE A 27 -14.30 0.32 2.36
C ILE A 27 -14.18 1.18 1.13
N ARG A 28 -15.31 1.64 0.59
CA ARG A 28 -15.38 2.53 -0.56
C ARG A 28 -16.09 3.84 -0.24
N GLY A 29 -15.51 4.98 -0.63
CA GLY A 29 -16.19 6.28 -0.62
C GLY A 29 -16.44 6.88 0.77
N VAL A 30 -15.91 6.27 1.85
CA VAL A 30 -16.20 6.68 3.22
C VAL A 30 -15.43 7.94 3.60
N GLN A 31 -16.17 8.95 4.05
CA GLN A 31 -15.64 10.26 4.41
C GLN A 31 -15.27 10.32 5.90
N CYS A 32 -14.19 9.64 6.30
CA CYS A 32 -13.66 9.68 7.66
C CYS A 32 -12.17 10.06 7.68
N LYS A 33 -11.71 10.68 8.76
CA LYS A 33 -10.26 10.96 8.95
C LYS A 33 -9.48 9.78 9.51
N GLU A 34 -10.15 8.92 10.27
CA GLU A 34 -9.60 7.74 10.94
C GLU A 34 -10.56 6.56 10.79
N LEU A 35 -10.02 5.37 10.51
CA LEU A 35 -10.82 4.15 10.47
C LEU A 35 -11.09 3.59 11.87
N TRP A 36 -10.13 3.73 12.79
CA TRP A 36 -10.12 2.98 14.03
C TRP A 36 -9.99 3.90 15.23
N ASN A 37 -10.85 3.72 16.23
CA ASN A 37 -10.62 4.34 17.53
C ASN A 37 -9.50 3.62 18.32
N ASN A 38 -9.15 4.18 19.48
CA ASN A 38 -8.14 3.62 20.39
C ASN A 38 -8.70 2.60 21.42
N GLN A 39 -10.01 2.31 21.38
CA GLN A 39 -10.72 1.46 22.34
C GLN A 39 -11.37 0.23 21.68
N ILE A 40 -10.94 -0.14 20.46
CA ILE A 40 -11.46 -1.33 19.78
C ILE A 40 -11.10 -2.58 20.59
N SER A 41 -12.12 -3.40 20.88
CA SER A 41 -11.98 -4.65 21.62
C SER A 41 -10.86 -5.52 21.06
N ASP A 42 -10.06 -6.13 21.94
CA ASP A 42 -8.86 -6.91 21.58
C ASP A 42 -9.14 -8.11 20.68
N ASP A 43 -10.37 -8.64 20.72
CA ASP A 43 -10.77 -9.76 19.88
C ASP A 43 -11.25 -9.36 18.48
N SER A 44 -11.46 -8.07 18.20
CA SER A 44 -11.97 -7.61 16.90
C SER A 44 -10.87 -7.44 15.86
N PHE A 45 -11.16 -7.79 14.60
CA PHE A 45 -10.21 -7.70 13.47
C PHE A 45 -8.94 -8.56 13.65
N CYS A 46 -8.95 -9.53 14.55
CA CYS A 46 -7.81 -10.44 14.79
C CYS A 46 -7.61 -11.49 13.70
N LYS A 47 -8.58 -11.63 12.78
CA LYS A 47 -8.54 -12.53 11.61
C LYS A 47 -8.54 -11.77 10.29
N LEU A 48 -8.30 -10.45 10.31
CA LEU A 48 -8.44 -9.64 9.11
C LEU A 48 -7.26 -9.88 8.17
N GLU A 49 -7.49 -10.68 7.13
CA GLU A 49 -6.49 -11.10 6.14
C GLU A 49 -6.41 -10.12 4.95
N SER A 50 -7.49 -9.43 4.63
CA SER A 50 -7.55 -8.50 3.49
C SER A 50 -8.21 -7.17 3.88
N LEU A 51 -7.51 -6.07 3.62
CA LEU A 51 -8.01 -4.71 3.79
C LEU A 51 -7.91 -3.95 2.47
N ILE A 52 -9.06 -3.52 1.95
CA ILE A 52 -9.17 -2.78 0.71
C ILE A 52 -9.84 -1.43 1.00
N LEU A 53 -9.15 -0.35 0.65
CA LEU A 53 -9.61 1.02 0.80
C LEU A 53 -9.68 1.70 -0.56
N LYS A 54 -10.86 2.18 -0.96
CA LYS A 54 -11.10 2.81 -2.26
C LYS A 54 -11.82 4.15 -2.08
N ASP A 55 -11.37 5.20 -2.76
CA ASP A 55 -12.07 6.50 -2.78
C ASP A 55 -12.28 7.12 -1.36
N CYS A 56 -11.35 6.88 -0.41
CA CYS A 56 -11.41 7.35 0.99
C CYS A 56 -10.60 8.64 1.19
N ASP A 57 -10.97 9.70 0.49
CA ASP A 57 -10.13 10.92 0.34
C ASP A 57 -9.82 11.69 1.61
N ASN A 58 -10.65 11.58 2.64
CA ASN A 58 -10.42 12.25 3.93
C ASN A 58 -9.52 11.45 4.88
N LEU A 59 -9.21 10.19 4.56
CA LEU A 59 -8.45 9.31 5.43
C LEU A 59 -6.99 9.75 5.50
N GLN A 60 -6.51 10.03 6.71
CA GLN A 60 -5.14 10.55 6.90
C GLN A 60 -4.13 9.43 7.13
N HIS A 61 -4.56 8.37 7.81
CA HIS A 61 -3.76 7.20 8.16
C HIS A 61 -4.61 5.95 8.03
N ILE A 62 -4.04 4.86 7.50
CA ILE A 62 -4.74 3.55 7.40
C ILE A 62 -5.00 2.99 8.79
N ALA A 63 -4.00 3.07 9.66
CA ALA A 63 -4.03 2.63 11.03
C ALA A 63 -3.01 3.40 11.87
N LEU A 64 -3.30 3.55 13.16
CA LEU A 64 -2.36 4.02 14.17
C LEU A 64 -1.55 2.83 14.73
N SER A 65 -0.48 3.10 15.48
CA SER A 65 0.48 2.09 15.95
C SER A 65 -0.16 0.93 16.72
N HIS A 66 -1.19 1.19 17.55
CA HIS A 66 -1.90 0.14 18.29
C HIS A 66 -2.64 -0.83 17.37
N MET A 67 -3.21 -0.31 16.28
CA MET A 67 -3.94 -1.11 15.31
C MET A 67 -2.99 -1.82 14.35
N TRP A 68 -1.87 -1.19 13.97
CA TRP A 68 -0.86 -1.84 13.15
C TRP A 68 -0.29 -3.10 13.80
N LYS A 69 -0.06 -3.12 15.11
CA LYS A 69 0.35 -4.33 15.83
C LYS A 69 -0.61 -5.50 15.61
N ARG A 70 -1.92 -5.22 15.61
CA ARG A 70 -2.96 -6.22 15.39
C ARG A 70 -3.03 -6.67 13.93
N LEU A 71 -3.03 -5.70 13.01
CA LEU A 71 -3.09 -5.97 11.57
C LEU A 71 -1.85 -6.73 11.10
N GLN A 72 -0.67 -6.47 11.67
CA GLN A 72 0.57 -7.15 11.30
C GLN A 72 0.46 -8.67 11.37
N ASP A 73 -0.15 -9.19 12.43
CA ASP A 73 -0.20 -10.63 12.71
C ASP A 73 -1.23 -11.38 11.87
N CYS A 74 -2.14 -10.70 11.17
CA CYS A 74 -3.22 -11.34 10.41
C CYS A 74 -3.32 -10.88 8.95
N LEU A 75 -2.98 -9.63 8.64
CA LEU A 75 -3.18 -9.05 7.33
C LEU A 75 -2.20 -9.64 6.31
N GLU A 76 -2.73 -10.20 5.24
CA GLU A 76 -1.98 -10.77 4.12
C GLU A 76 -1.96 -9.83 2.90
N THR A 77 -3.04 -9.07 2.71
CA THR A 77 -3.21 -8.16 1.56
C THR A 77 -3.70 -6.79 2.02
N LEU A 78 -3.01 -5.75 1.58
CA LEU A 78 -3.41 -4.35 1.74
C LEU A 78 -3.51 -3.68 0.37
N GLU A 79 -4.69 -3.20 0.02
CA GLU A 79 -4.93 -2.44 -1.19
C GLU A 79 -5.49 -1.07 -0.86
N VAL A 80 -4.89 -0.02 -1.43
CA VAL A 80 -5.29 1.37 -1.21
C VAL A 80 -5.33 2.08 -2.55
N LYS A 81 -6.53 2.49 -2.96
CA LYS A 81 -6.81 3.07 -4.27
C LYS A 81 -7.55 4.41 -4.12
N SER A 82 -7.07 5.45 -4.79
CA SER A 82 -7.73 6.76 -4.82
C SER A 82 -7.98 7.33 -3.42
N CYS A 83 -6.99 7.24 -2.51
CA CYS A 83 -7.08 7.77 -1.15
C CYS A 83 -6.11 8.95 -1.01
N TYR A 84 -6.50 10.11 -1.54
CA TYR A 84 -5.54 11.19 -1.80
C TYR A 84 -4.97 11.88 -0.56
N SER A 85 -5.56 11.78 0.64
CA SER A 85 -5.00 12.40 1.85
C SER A 85 -3.87 11.62 2.52
N ILE A 86 -3.70 10.34 2.18
CA ILE A 86 -2.69 9.47 2.79
C ILE A 86 -1.30 9.91 2.35
N LYS A 87 -0.44 10.18 3.33
CA LYS A 87 0.97 10.58 3.09
C LYS A 87 1.97 9.48 3.42
N ILE A 88 1.59 8.58 4.34
CA ILE A 88 2.41 7.46 4.79
C ILE A 88 1.51 6.23 4.94
N ILE A 89 1.94 5.06 4.46
CA ILE A 89 1.18 3.81 4.61
C ILE A 89 1.36 3.25 6.03
N TYR A 90 2.60 3.01 6.43
CA TYR A 90 2.93 2.37 7.69
C TYR A 90 3.69 3.30 8.64
N GLU A 91 3.11 3.52 9.81
CA GLU A 91 3.64 4.36 10.88
C GLU A 91 3.57 3.58 12.20
N SER A 92 4.74 3.20 12.74
CA SER A 92 4.86 2.47 14.00
C SER A 92 5.45 3.34 15.10
N ASP A 93 5.23 2.95 16.35
CA ASP A 93 5.76 3.59 17.56
C ASP A 93 7.21 3.14 17.88
N GLY A 94 7.93 2.60 16.91
CA GLY A 94 9.28 2.06 17.09
C GLY A 94 9.34 0.65 17.67
N THR A 95 8.19 -0.01 17.87
CA THR A 95 8.17 -1.42 18.28
C THR A 95 8.50 -2.34 17.10
N VAL A 96 9.40 -3.30 17.37
CA VAL A 96 9.83 -4.29 16.38
C VAL A 96 8.69 -5.25 16.10
N ALA A 97 8.29 -5.35 14.83
CA ALA A 97 7.36 -6.37 14.38
C ALA A 97 8.09 -7.71 14.43
N LYS A 98 7.67 -8.61 15.32
CA LYS A 98 8.28 -9.95 15.42
C LYS A 98 7.86 -10.86 14.26
N SER A 99 6.69 -10.60 13.70
CA SER A 99 6.05 -11.35 12.64
C SER A 99 5.14 -10.42 11.86
N SER A 100 5.00 -10.66 10.55
CA SER A 100 3.84 -10.17 9.82
C SER A 100 3.45 -11.14 8.71
N ASN A 101 2.16 -11.26 8.41
CA ASN A 101 1.68 -12.09 7.31
C ASN A 101 1.52 -11.33 5.98
N LEU A 102 1.79 -10.01 5.97
CA LEU A 102 1.53 -9.19 4.79
C LEU A 102 2.42 -9.67 3.64
N ARG A 103 1.79 -10.11 2.55
CA ARG A 103 2.42 -10.62 1.32
C ARG A 103 2.27 -9.65 0.17
N THR A 104 1.14 -8.93 0.12
CA THR A 104 0.78 -8.05 -0.99
C THR A 104 0.48 -6.64 -0.51
N LEU A 105 1.11 -5.67 -1.15
CA LEU A 105 0.84 -4.24 -1.00
C LEU A 105 0.57 -3.61 -2.37
N ASP A 106 -0.66 -3.19 -2.62
CA ASP A 106 -1.07 -2.51 -3.85
C ASP A 106 -1.53 -1.08 -3.55
N LEU A 107 -0.79 -0.11 -4.08
CA LEU A 107 -0.98 1.32 -3.87
C LEU A 107 -1.25 1.98 -5.21
N ARG A 108 -2.45 2.54 -5.38
CA ARG A 108 -2.87 3.17 -6.63
C ARG A 108 -3.47 4.55 -6.39
N ASP A 109 -3.14 5.51 -7.25
CA ASP A 109 -3.78 6.83 -7.23
C ASP A 109 -3.64 7.54 -5.87
N LEU A 110 -2.42 7.56 -5.31
CA LEU A 110 -2.13 8.16 -4.00
C LEU A 110 -1.23 9.39 -4.16
N ASP A 111 -1.79 10.48 -4.70
CA ASP A 111 -1.01 11.66 -5.09
C ASP A 111 -0.23 12.34 -3.96
N ASN A 112 -0.71 12.26 -2.71
CA ASN A 112 0.02 12.82 -1.58
C ASN A 112 0.94 11.81 -0.86
N LEU A 113 0.99 10.55 -1.29
CA LEU A 113 1.86 9.54 -0.69
C LEU A 113 3.32 9.92 -0.89
N ARG A 114 4.05 10.09 0.23
CA ARG A 114 5.48 10.43 0.24
C ARG A 114 6.36 9.26 0.61
N HIS A 115 5.92 8.45 1.58
CA HIS A 115 6.68 7.31 2.06
C HIS A 115 5.76 6.12 2.27
N ILE A 116 6.21 4.92 1.93
CA ILE A 116 5.46 3.71 2.31
C ILE A 116 5.71 3.40 3.79
N TRP A 117 6.94 3.58 4.26
CA TRP A 117 7.37 3.24 5.61
C TRP A 117 7.86 4.49 6.32
N ARG A 118 7.56 4.62 7.62
CA ARG A 118 8.23 5.60 8.49
C ARG A 118 9.59 5.09 8.94
N TYR A 119 10.63 5.89 8.75
CA TYR A 119 12.02 5.54 9.04
C TYR A 119 12.50 6.24 10.32
N ASP A 120 12.16 5.73 11.49
CA ASP A 120 12.57 6.34 12.77
C ASP A 120 13.98 5.87 13.22
N ASN A 121 14.93 5.71 12.29
CA ASN A 121 16.33 5.32 12.56
C ASN A 121 16.54 3.94 13.23
N LEU A 122 15.55 3.04 13.16
CA LEU A 122 15.69 1.65 13.58
C LEU A 122 15.78 0.72 12.37
N PRO A 123 16.63 -0.33 12.38
CA PRO A 123 16.73 -1.34 11.32
C PRO A 123 15.53 -2.31 11.35
N ASN A 124 14.32 -1.79 11.55
CA ASN A 124 13.12 -2.58 11.67
C ASN A 124 12.47 -2.76 10.31
N ILE A 125 12.25 -4.02 9.96
CA ILE A 125 11.52 -4.41 8.76
C ILE A 125 10.05 -4.56 9.16
N PRO A 126 9.14 -3.71 8.65
CA PRO A 126 7.76 -3.73 9.11
C PRO A 126 6.96 -4.96 8.67
N PHE A 127 7.35 -5.59 7.55
CA PHE A 127 6.58 -6.69 6.93
C PHE A 127 7.47 -7.82 6.38
N PRO A 128 8.14 -8.63 7.21
CA PRO A 128 9.16 -9.60 6.78
C PRO A 128 8.69 -10.71 5.82
N ASN A 129 7.38 -10.83 5.55
CA ASN A 129 6.85 -11.78 4.56
C ASN A 129 6.34 -11.11 3.27
N LEU A 130 6.55 -9.79 3.11
CA LEU A 130 6.10 -9.06 1.94
C LEU A 130 6.82 -9.57 0.69
N ARG A 131 6.05 -9.97 -0.33
CA ARG A 131 6.57 -10.54 -1.59
C ARG A 131 6.24 -9.66 -2.79
N TYR A 132 5.09 -9.00 -2.78
CA TYR A 132 4.60 -8.21 -3.90
C TYR A 132 4.32 -6.77 -3.50
N ILE A 133 4.93 -5.83 -4.22
CA ILE A 133 4.63 -4.40 -4.11
C ILE A 133 4.26 -3.84 -5.47
N LYS A 134 3.14 -3.13 -5.51
CA LYS A 134 2.71 -2.32 -6.66
C LYS A 134 2.45 -0.89 -6.20
N ALA A 135 3.06 0.08 -6.87
CA ALA A 135 2.84 1.50 -6.68
C ALA A 135 2.56 2.15 -8.04
N VAL A 136 1.34 2.61 -8.28
CA VAL A 136 0.93 3.19 -9.56
C VAL A 136 0.25 4.53 -9.35
N ARG A 137 0.68 5.59 -10.04
CA ARG A 137 0.14 6.94 -9.88
C ARG A 137 0.22 7.43 -8.42
N CYS A 138 1.38 7.24 -7.80
CA CYS A 138 1.72 7.79 -6.49
C CYS A 138 2.68 8.98 -6.70
N SER A 139 2.13 10.12 -7.08
CA SER A 139 2.87 11.21 -7.72
C SER A 139 4.01 11.79 -6.87
N ARG A 140 3.88 11.81 -5.54
CA ARG A 140 4.88 12.34 -4.60
C ARG A 140 5.84 11.29 -4.00
N LEU A 141 5.71 10.04 -4.41
CA LEU A 141 6.56 8.96 -3.92
C LEU A 141 7.89 9.01 -4.68
N ASP A 142 8.98 9.32 -3.98
CA ASP A 142 10.31 9.51 -4.55
C ASP A 142 11.23 8.28 -4.40
N MET A 143 10.95 7.44 -3.40
CA MET A 143 11.61 6.17 -3.14
C MET A 143 10.70 5.13 -2.49
N LEU A 144 11.01 3.85 -2.68
CA LEU A 144 10.27 2.74 -2.03
C LEU A 144 10.96 2.21 -0.78
N PHE A 145 12.30 2.15 -0.80
CA PHE A 145 13.08 1.51 0.24
C PHE A 145 14.28 2.36 0.62
N ALA A 146 14.63 2.36 1.89
CA ALA A 146 15.90 2.89 2.34
C ALA A 146 17.00 1.84 2.17
N THR A 147 18.24 2.27 1.95
CA THR A 147 19.40 1.38 1.77
C THR A 147 19.63 0.42 2.93
N PHE A 148 19.30 0.82 4.16
CA PHE A 148 19.40 -0.05 5.34
C PHE A 148 18.40 -1.22 5.32
N MET A 149 17.39 -1.17 4.44
CA MET A 149 16.44 -2.27 4.22
C MET A 149 17.00 -3.34 3.27
N ALA A 150 18.30 -3.37 2.97
CA ALA A 150 18.90 -4.33 2.03
C ALA A 150 18.44 -5.79 2.24
N LYS A 151 18.38 -6.26 3.49
CA LYS A 151 17.90 -7.60 3.84
C LYS A 151 16.42 -7.84 3.49
N PHE A 152 15.60 -6.79 3.52
CA PHE A 152 14.20 -6.85 3.10
C PHE A 152 14.07 -7.15 1.61
N LEU A 153 14.98 -6.61 0.82
CA LEU A 153 14.92 -6.66 -0.64
C LEU A 153 15.19 -8.07 -1.18
N GLU A 154 15.94 -8.89 -0.44
CA GLU A 154 16.22 -10.30 -0.78
C GLU A 154 14.93 -11.13 -0.93
N GLN A 155 13.87 -10.70 -0.26
CA GLN A 155 12.64 -11.44 -0.06
C GLN A 155 11.52 -11.02 -1.04
N ILE A 156 11.69 -9.90 -1.76
CA ILE A 156 10.71 -9.35 -2.69
C ILE A 156 10.75 -10.16 -3.98
N GLU A 157 9.59 -10.65 -4.41
CA GLU A 157 9.43 -11.48 -5.60
C GLU A 157 8.94 -10.68 -6.80
N LYS A 158 8.05 -9.72 -6.57
CA LYS A 158 7.43 -8.92 -7.63
C LYS A 158 7.41 -7.45 -7.24
N LEU A 159 7.86 -6.59 -8.14
CA LEU A 159 7.86 -5.14 -7.96
C LEU A 159 7.32 -4.45 -9.22
N ALA A 160 6.31 -3.61 -9.06
CA ALA A 160 5.75 -2.79 -10.12
C ALA A 160 5.65 -1.33 -9.68
N VAL A 161 6.29 -0.42 -10.42
CA VAL A 161 6.23 1.03 -10.18
C VAL A 161 5.88 1.72 -11.49
N GLY A 162 4.80 2.49 -11.48
CA GLY A 162 4.20 3.01 -12.70
C GLY A 162 3.65 4.41 -12.57
N SER A 163 3.97 5.32 -13.48
CA SER A 163 3.34 6.65 -13.53
C SER A 163 3.49 7.43 -12.21
N CYS A 164 4.61 7.28 -11.49
CA CYS A 164 4.94 8.05 -10.28
C CYS A 164 5.88 9.20 -10.68
N GLU A 165 5.39 10.45 -10.59
CA GLU A 165 6.08 11.63 -11.13
C GLU A 165 7.38 11.98 -10.41
N ASP A 166 7.39 11.90 -9.07
CA ASP A 166 8.54 12.24 -8.23
C ASP A 166 9.51 11.07 -7.99
N MET A 167 9.21 9.87 -8.51
CA MET A 167 10.05 8.69 -8.32
C MET A 167 11.45 8.88 -8.90
N GLU A 168 12.46 8.98 -8.04
CA GLU A 168 13.86 9.15 -8.44
C GLU A 168 14.66 7.85 -8.32
N LEU A 169 14.43 7.08 -7.24
CA LEU A 169 15.17 5.88 -6.88
C LEU A 169 14.23 4.78 -6.40
N ILE A 170 14.47 3.51 -6.74
CA ILE A 170 13.72 2.41 -6.10
C ILE A 170 14.18 2.23 -4.66
N VAL A 171 15.50 2.19 -4.48
CA VAL A 171 16.14 2.12 -3.17
C VAL A 171 17.00 3.37 -3.01
N GLY A 172 16.70 4.20 -2.00
CA GLY A 172 17.35 5.48 -1.75
C GLY A 172 18.01 5.57 -0.38
N HIS A 173 18.72 6.65 -0.11
CA HIS A 173 19.38 6.88 1.16
C HIS A 173 18.53 7.79 2.03
N GLU A 174 18.18 7.33 3.23
CA GLU A 174 17.83 8.22 4.32
C GLU A 174 18.95 8.16 5.35
N GLU A 175 19.26 9.29 5.98
CA GLU A 175 20.43 9.51 6.82
C GLU A 175 20.50 8.52 8.00
N CYS A 176 21.03 7.31 7.80
CA CYS A 176 21.49 6.41 8.85
C CYS A 176 22.49 5.38 8.31
N GLU A 177 23.58 5.23 9.08
CA GLU A 177 24.76 4.35 8.99
C GLU A 177 25.09 3.60 7.69
N GLU A 178 26.38 3.62 7.35
CA GLU A 178 27.00 2.82 6.30
C GLU A 178 26.58 1.35 6.43
N VAL A 179 25.70 0.90 5.53
CA VAL A 179 25.50 -0.53 5.29
C VAL A 179 26.89 -1.15 5.10
N THR A 180 27.22 -2.15 5.91
CA THR A 180 28.46 -2.91 5.79
C THR A 180 28.42 -3.77 4.53
N GLY A 181 28.67 -3.13 3.39
CA GLY A 181 28.61 -3.73 2.07
C GLY A 181 27.97 -2.81 1.04
N ASN A 182 28.63 -2.64 -0.10
CA ASN A 182 28.11 -1.84 -1.21
C ASN A 182 27.19 -2.66 -2.13
N THR A 183 26.94 -3.94 -1.82
CA THR A 183 26.12 -4.82 -2.66
C THR A 183 24.76 -5.04 -2.02
N ILE A 184 23.70 -4.80 -2.79
CA ILE A 184 22.32 -5.12 -2.43
C ILE A 184 21.84 -6.21 -3.38
N THR A 185 21.43 -7.35 -2.85
CA THR A 185 21.06 -8.52 -3.64
C THR A 185 19.54 -8.73 -3.61
N PHE A 186 18.96 -8.97 -4.80
CA PHE A 186 17.55 -9.29 -4.97
C PHE A 186 17.41 -10.76 -5.35
N PHE A 187 17.50 -11.67 -4.36
CA PHE A 187 17.43 -13.11 -4.62
C PHE A 187 16.05 -13.56 -5.13
N GLY A 188 14.97 -13.05 -4.54
CA GLY A 188 13.61 -13.46 -4.88
C GLY A 188 13.02 -12.81 -6.13
N LEU A 189 13.61 -11.73 -6.65
CA LEU A 189 12.93 -10.86 -7.62
C LEU A 189 12.80 -11.53 -8.99
N THR A 190 11.59 -11.99 -9.31
CA THR A 190 11.25 -12.63 -10.59
C THR A 190 10.52 -11.69 -11.54
N THR A 191 9.95 -10.59 -11.03
CA THR A 191 9.23 -9.61 -11.85
C THR A 191 9.59 -8.19 -11.42
N LEU A 192 10.11 -7.41 -12.36
CA LEU A 192 10.33 -5.97 -12.19
C LEU A 192 9.65 -5.23 -13.34
N ARG A 193 8.74 -4.30 -13.02
CA ARG A 193 8.08 -3.42 -14.00
C ARG A 193 8.24 -1.98 -13.57
N LEU A 194 8.94 -1.19 -14.40
CA LEU A 194 9.11 0.24 -14.22
C LEU A 194 8.62 0.95 -15.48
N TYR A 195 7.63 1.83 -15.37
CA TYR A 195 7.07 2.51 -16.54
C TYR A 195 6.57 3.92 -16.20
N ASN A 196 6.67 4.84 -17.16
CA ASN A 196 6.23 6.24 -17.01
C ASN A 196 6.79 6.93 -15.76
N LEU A 197 8.11 6.86 -15.53
CA LEU A 197 8.77 7.48 -14.38
C LEU A 197 9.67 8.65 -14.86
N PRO A 198 9.13 9.87 -15.01
CA PRO A 198 9.83 10.96 -15.69
C PRO A 198 11.08 11.48 -14.95
N LYS A 199 11.16 11.33 -13.62
CA LYS A 199 12.31 11.75 -12.80
C LYS A 199 13.23 10.59 -12.39
N PHE A 200 12.99 9.38 -12.90
CA PHE A 200 13.74 8.21 -12.49
C PHE A 200 15.20 8.30 -12.91
N LYS A 201 16.11 8.21 -11.92
CA LYS A 201 17.55 8.33 -12.12
C LYS A 201 18.19 6.95 -12.23
N SER A 202 17.95 6.10 -11.23
CA SER A 202 18.55 4.79 -11.15
C SER A 202 17.81 3.90 -10.16
N PHE A 203 18.08 2.60 -10.20
CA PHE A 203 17.50 1.66 -9.25
C PHE A 203 18.09 1.80 -7.83
N LEU A 204 19.40 2.11 -7.76
CA LEU A 204 20.19 2.32 -6.54
C LEU A 204 21.08 3.56 -6.67
N PRO A 205 21.55 4.15 -5.55
CA PRO A 205 22.57 5.19 -5.58
C PRO A 205 23.89 4.65 -6.14
N GLU A 206 24.69 5.49 -6.82
CA GLU A 206 25.95 5.10 -7.51
C GLU A 206 26.97 4.38 -6.62
N LYS A 207 26.91 4.59 -5.30
CA LYS A 207 27.80 3.92 -4.34
C LYS A 207 27.48 2.43 -4.11
N TYR A 208 26.32 1.96 -4.59
CA TYR A 208 25.86 0.58 -4.43
C TYR A 208 25.73 -0.15 -5.78
N SER A 209 25.97 -1.46 -5.78
CA SER A 209 25.74 -2.37 -6.91
C SER A 209 24.61 -3.35 -6.62
N THR A 210 23.78 -3.64 -7.63
CA THR A 210 22.78 -4.72 -7.58
C THR A 210 23.33 -6.03 -8.10
N GLU A 211 22.94 -7.13 -7.46
CA GLU A 211 23.00 -8.47 -8.05
C GLU A 211 21.58 -9.04 -8.16
N PHE A 212 21.24 -9.60 -9.34
CA PHE A 212 19.97 -10.25 -9.64
C PHE A 212 20.22 -11.73 -10.01
N PRO A 213 20.32 -12.63 -9.02
CA PRO A 213 20.73 -14.02 -9.29
C PRO A 213 19.66 -14.86 -10.00
N SER A 214 18.39 -14.42 -9.99
CA SER A 214 17.23 -15.21 -10.42
C SER A 214 16.53 -14.72 -11.69
N LEU A 215 16.99 -13.62 -12.30
CA LEU A 215 16.48 -13.21 -13.61
C LEU A 215 17.13 -14.09 -14.67
N ASP A 216 16.46 -15.17 -15.06
CA ASP A 216 16.82 -15.91 -16.27
C ASP A 216 16.91 -14.91 -17.45
N ASP A 217 18.01 -15.01 -18.21
CA ASP A 217 18.43 -14.17 -19.37
C ASP A 217 17.37 -14.01 -20.49
N SER A 218 16.16 -14.55 -20.30
CA SER A 218 15.02 -14.48 -21.21
C SER A 218 14.00 -13.39 -20.89
N SER A 219 14.07 -12.74 -19.72
CA SER A 219 13.23 -11.58 -19.40
C SER A 219 13.95 -10.27 -19.74
N LYS A 220 13.93 -9.92 -21.03
CA LYS A 220 14.34 -8.59 -21.47
C LYS A 220 13.61 -7.53 -20.64
N ILE A 221 14.37 -6.61 -20.06
CA ILE A 221 13.88 -5.31 -19.64
C ILE A 221 13.46 -4.61 -20.93
N GLU A 222 12.19 -4.76 -21.33
CA GLU A 222 11.62 -3.93 -22.38
C GLU A 222 11.16 -2.62 -21.73
N PRO A 223 11.72 -1.47 -22.12
CA PRO A 223 11.06 -0.20 -21.87
C PRO A 223 9.78 -0.22 -22.72
N ASP A 224 8.64 -0.43 -22.07
CA ASP A 224 7.33 -0.37 -22.72
C ASP A 224 7.12 1.03 -23.30
N GLN A 225 7.37 1.17 -24.61
CA GLN A 225 7.01 2.35 -25.36
C GLN A 225 5.53 2.21 -25.69
N GLY A 226 4.73 3.03 -25.02
CA GLY A 226 3.30 2.84 -24.88
C GLY A 226 2.55 2.53 -26.17
N ASN A 227 1.60 1.61 -26.03
CA ASN A 227 0.24 1.86 -26.49
C ASN A 227 -0.76 1.05 -25.65
N GLN A 228 -1.94 1.65 -25.52
CA GLN A 228 -3.09 1.20 -24.73
C GLN A 228 -3.48 -0.25 -25.03
N SER A 229 -3.47 -1.08 -24.00
CA SER A 229 -4.29 -2.29 -23.75
C SER A 229 -3.42 -3.38 -23.14
N ALA A 230 -3.48 -3.53 -21.82
CA ALA A 230 -2.98 -4.71 -21.13
C ALA A 230 -3.86 -4.96 -19.90
N GLU A 231 -5.11 -5.33 -20.16
CA GLU A 231 -5.73 -6.39 -19.37
C GLU A 231 -4.91 -7.67 -19.61
N GLU A 232 -4.89 -8.55 -18.60
CA GLU A 232 -4.20 -9.86 -18.53
C GLU A 232 -2.96 -9.94 -17.62
N SER A 233 -3.27 -9.97 -16.32
CA SER A 233 -2.76 -10.96 -15.36
C SER A 233 -3.65 -10.86 -14.13
N GLU A 234 -4.93 -11.22 -14.30
CA GLU A 234 -5.98 -10.96 -13.32
C GLU A 234 -5.93 -12.00 -12.19
N GLY A 235 -5.53 -11.56 -11.00
CA GLY A 235 -5.51 -12.36 -9.78
C GLY A 235 -6.88 -12.41 -9.11
N GLU A 236 -7.05 -13.34 -8.15
CA GLU A 236 -8.30 -13.54 -7.39
C GLU A 236 -8.79 -12.29 -6.64
N THR A 237 -7.94 -11.29 -6.41
CA THR A 237 -8.32 -9.99 -5.83
C THR A 237 -9.19 -9.14 -6.77
N GLU A 238 -8.98 -9.23 -8.09
CA GLU A 238 -9.85 -8.57 -9.07
C GLU A 238 -11.22 -9.27 -9.23
N ARG A 239 -11.38 -10.52 -8.75
CA ARG A 239 -12.70 -11.16 -8.71
C ARG A 239 -13.60 -10.53 -7.66
N LEU A 240 -13.05 -10.20 -6.48
CA LEU A 240 -13.80 -9.48 -5.45
C LEU A 240 -14.07 -8.03 -5.87
N ASP A 241 -13.10 -7.35 -6.50
CA ASP A 241 -13.36 -6.03 -7.07
C ASP A 241 -14.42 -6.07 -8.18
N ARG A 242 -14.43 -7.08 -9.05
CA ARG A 242 -15.48 -7.26 -10.07
C ARG A 242 -16.82 -7.65 -9.48
N GLU A 243 -16.87 -8.54 -8.49
CA GLU A 243 -18.12 -8.91 -7.81
C GLU A 243 -18.72 -7.72 -7.04
N ILE A 244 -17.89 -6.80 -6.52
CA ILE A 244 -18.35 -5.56 -5.86
C ILE A 244 -18.71 -4.48 -6.89
N GLU A 245 -17.95 -4.32 -7.98
CA GLU A 245 -18.27 -3.38 -9.07
C GLU A 245 -19.55 -3.80 -9.85
N GLU A 246 -19.80 -5.11 -10.00
CA GLU A 246 -21.07 -5.65 -10.52
C GLU A 246 -22.24 -5.36 -9.57
N ALA A 247 -22.04 -5.44 -8.25
CA ALA A 247 -23.06 -5.10 -7.25
C ALA A 247 -23.39 -3.58 -7.21
N ASP A 248 -22.40 -2.71 -7.45
CA ASP A 248 -22.62 -1.25 -7.52
C ASP A 248 -23.42 -0.87 -8.79
N CYS A 249 -23.21 -1.56 -9.93
CA CYS A 249 -23.95 -1.30 -11.17
C CYS A 249 -25.44 -1.67 -11.08
N GLU A 250 -25.82 -2.69 -10.30
CA GLU A 250 -27.24 -3.05 -10.12
C GLU A 250 -28.00 -2.00 -9.28
N SER A 251 -27.32 -1.21 -8.45
CA SER A 251 -27.94 -0.19 -7.60
C SER A 251 -28.22 1.15 -8.30
N GLU A 252 -27.46 1.49 -9.36
CA GLU A 252 -27.65 2.73 -10.11
C GLU A 252 -28.80 2.62 -11.14
N VAL A 253 -29.04 1.43 -11.71
CA VAL A 253 -30.08 1.21 -12.72
C VAL A 253 -31.51 1.26 -12.14
N GLU A 254 -31.69 1.01 -10.84
CA GLU A 254 -33.02 1.11 -10.20
C GLU A 254 -33.41 2.56 -9.82
N SER A 255 -32.47 3.50 -9.81
CA SER A 255 -32.75 4.91 -9.44
C SER A 255 -33.16 5.80 -10.62
N GLU A 256 -32.87 5.39 -11.86
CA GLU A 256 -33.28 6.13 -13.08
C GLU A 256 -34.63 5.64 -13.66
N GLY A 257 -35.23 4.59 -13.10
CA GLY A 257 -36.49 4.00 -13.57
C GLY A 257 -37.79 4.63 -13.05
N GLN A 258 -37.75 5.64 -12.18
CA GLN A 258 -38.95 6.30 -11.63
C GLN A 258 -38.90 7.82 -11.76
N SER A 259 -38.75 8.34 -12.99
CA SER A 259 -39.14 9.73 -13.27
C SER A 259 -39.60 9.99 -14.71
N GLU A 260 -40.34 9.06 -15.31
CA GLU A 260 -41.19 9.41 -16.46
C GLU A 260 -42.56 8.73 -16.31
N GLY A 261 -43.56 9.51 -15.86
CA GLY A 261 -44.96 9.12 -15.93
C GLY A 261 -45.82 9.60 -14.76
N GLU A 262 -46.20 10.87 -14.74
CA GLU A 262 -47.59 11.40 -14.69
C GLU A 262 -47.62 12.92 -14.46
#